data_AF-A0A4Z1R5A1-F1
#
_entry.id   AF-A0A4Z1R5A1-F1
#
_cell.length_a   1.000
_cell.length_b   1.000
_cell.length_c   1.000
_cell.angle_alpha   90.00
_cell.angle_beta   90.00
_cell.angle_gamma   90.00
#
_symmetry.space_group_name_H-M   'P 1'
#
loop_
_entity.id
_entity.type
_entity.pdbx_description
1 polymer ?
#
loop_
_entity_poly.entity_id
_entity_poly.type
_entity_poly.pdbx_seq_one_letter_code
_entity_poly.pdbx_strand_id
1 'polypeptide(L)' 'MRPNSREPEADPVDHIIAWHDGDHRAAIWTLMEDVQHLRMQLALATAAMGDGFTRGWKPEADRDAR' A
#
# COMPACT_ATOMS: atom_id res chain seq x y z
N MET A 1 -10.22 25.16 16.36
CA MET A 1 -11.25 24.11 16.18
C MET A 1 -10.74 23.16 15.10
N ARG A 2 -10.25 21.96 15.46
CA ARG A 2 -9.89 20.95 14.47
C ARG A 2 -11.19 20.30 13.97
N PRO A 3 -11.43 20.16 12.65
CA PRO A 3 -12.57 19.38 12.20
C PRO A 3 -12.38 17.96 12.72
N ASN A 4 -13.36 17.49 13.48
CA ASN A 4 -13.45 16.10 13.91
C ASN A 4 -14.16 15.38 12.76
N SER A 5 -13.42 15.03 11.71
CA SER A 5 -13.96 14.23 10.61
C SER A 5 -14.09 12.79 11.09
N ARG A 6 -15.10 12.55 11.93
CA ARG A 6 -15.63 11.21 12.21
C ARG A 6 -16.86 10.97 11.32
N GLU A 7 -16.73 11.27 10.04
CA GLU A 7 -17.52 10.51 9.09
C GLU A 7 -17.04 9.06 9.21
N PRO A 8 -17.91 8.05 9.21
CA PRO A 8 -17.42 6.69 9.05
C PRO A 8 -16.66 6.67 7.73
N GLU A 9 -15.34 6.59 7.82
CA GLU A 9 -14.47 6.39 6.66
C GLU A 9 -15.06 5.17 5.96
N ALA A 10 -15.61 5.38 4.76
CA ALA A 10 -16.29 4.33 4.03
C ALA A 10 -15.34 3.12 3.99
N ASP A 11 -15.87 1.92 4.30
CA ASP A 11 -15.04 0.72 4.35
C ASP A 11 -14.19 0.67 3.06
N PRO A 12 -12.85 0.69 3.16
CA PRO A 12 -11.99 0.70 1.97
C PRO A 12 -12.30 -0.45 1.00
N VAL A 13 -12.80 -1.57 1.52
CA VAL A 13 -13.23 -2.72 0.71
C VAL A 13 -14.50 -2.37 -0.08
N ASP A 14 -15.52 -1.82 0.56
CA ASP A 14 -16.74 -1.38 -0.12
C ASP A 14 -16.44 -0.28 -1.13
N HIS A 15 -15.50 0.62 -0.81
CA HIS A 15 -15.08 1.69 -1.70
C HIS A 15 -14.44 1.18 -2.99
N ILE A 16 -13.46 0.26 -2.89
CA ILE A 16 -12.80 -0.28 -4.08
C ILE A 16 -13.75 -1.13 -4.93
N ILE A 17 -14.65 -1.89 -4.30
CA ILE A 17 -15.66 -2.67 -5.03
C ILE A 17 -16.62 -1.72 -5.77
N ALA A 18 -17.08 -0.64 -5.12
CA ALA A 18 -17.93 0.35 -5.74
C ALA A 18 -17.23 1.10 -6.89
N TRP A 19 -15.94 1.37 -6.78
CA TRP A 19 -15.14 1.98 -7.84
C TRP A 19 -15.07 1.12 -9.11
N HIS A 20 -15.20 -0.20 -8.97
CA HIS A 20 -15.27 -1.17 -10.07
C HIS A 20 -16.69 -1.63 -10.41
N ASP A 21 -17.72 -0.83 -10.10
CA ASP A 21 -19.13 -1.14 -10.40
C ASP A 21 -19.60 -2.49 -9.83
N GLY A 22 -19.02 -2.93 -8.71
CA GLY A 22 -19.29 -4.24 -8.10
C GLY A 22 -18.50 -5.40 -8.71
N ASP A 23 -17.62 -5.18 -9.69
CA ASP A 23 -16.72 -6.21 -10.21
C ASP A 23 -15.55 -6.45 -9.25
N HIS A 24 -15.72 -7.48 -8.42
CA HIS A 24 -14.74 -7.88 -7.43
C HIS A 24 -13.45 -8.40 -8.09
N ARG A 25 -13.51 -8.97 -9.30
CA ARG A 25 -12.31 -9.47 -9.98
C ARG A 25 -11.47 -8.31 -10.49
N ALA A 26 -12.11 -7.30 -11.07
CA ALA A 26 -11.43 -6.08 -11.49
C ALA A 26 -10.78 -5.37 -10.30
N ALA A 27 -11.49 -5.25 -9.17
CA ALA A 27 -10.95 -4.69 -7.93
C ALA A 27 -9.72 -5.44 -7.41
N ILE A 28 -9.80 -6.78 -7.34
CA ILE A 28 -8.66 -7.60 -6.91
C ILE A 28 -7.49 -7.47 -7.89
N TRP A 29 -7.76 -7.44 -9.19
CA TRP A 29 -6.72 -7.29 -10.21
C TRP A 29 -5.95 -5.97 -10.03
N THR A 30 -6.66 -4.85 -9.89
CA THR A 30 -6.03 -3.55 -9.65
C THR A 30 -5.22 -3.53 -8.36
N LEU A 31 -5.74 -4.10 -7.26
CA LEU A 31 -4.98 -4.22 -6.01
C LEU A 31 -3.70 -5.06 -6.18
N MET A 32 -3.75 -6.13 -6.98
CA MET A 32 -2.56 -6.92 -7.28
C MET A 32 -1.53 -6.10 -8.06
N GLU A 33 -1.95 -5.32 -9.07
CA GLU A 33 -1.06 -4.43 -9.82
C GLU A 33 -0.44 -3.35 -8.92
N ASP A 34 -1.24 -2.73 -8.06
CA ASP A 34 -0.78 -1.70 -7.12
C ASP A 34 0.24 -2.26 -6.13
N VAL A 35 0.00 -3.45 -5.57
CA VAL A 35 0.96 -4.12 -4.68
C VAL A 35 2.27 -4.40 -5.40
N GLN A 36 2.21 -4.88 -6.64
CA GLN A 36 3.41 -5.16 -7.43
C GLN A 36 4.19 -3.87 -7.73
N HIS A 37 3.49 -2.79 -8.07
CA HIS A 37 4.08 -1.48 -8.30
C HIS A 37 4.76 -0.93 -7.04
N LEU A 38 4.08 -0.97 -5.89
CA LEU A 38 4.61 -0.50 -4.61
C LEU A 38 5.83 -1.29 -4.15
N ARG A 39 5.82 -2.62 -4.35
CA ARG A 39 7.00 -3.47 -4.06
C ARG A 39 8.19 -3.09 -4.93
N MET A 40 7.96 -2.77 -6.21
CA MET A 40 9.02 -2.27 -7.10
C MET A 40 9.58 -0.92 -6.62
N GLN A 41 8.70 0.03 -6.27
CA GLN A 41 9.12 1.33 -5.75
C GLN A 41 9.92 1.20 -4.45
N LEU A 42 9.49 0.32 -3.53
CA LEU A 42 10.21 0.02 -2.30
C LEU A 42 11.59 -0.58 -2.57
N ALA A 43 11.69 -1.52 -3.52
CA ALA A 43 12.97 -2.12 -3.90
C ALA A 43 13.93 -1.07 -4.48
N LEU A 44 13.43 -0.19 -5.35
CA LEU A 44 14.22 0.91 -5.94
C LEU A 44 14.67 1.91 -4.87
N ALA A 45 13.76 2.34 -3.99
CA ALA A 45 14.10 3.23 -2.89
C ALA A 45 15.14 2.60 -1.96
N THR A 46 15.00 1.31 -1.64
CA THR A 46 15.95 0.58 -0.81
C THR A 46 17.31 0.47 -1.47
N ALA A 47 17.38 0.24 -2.78
CA ALA A 47 18.63 0.20 -3.53
C ALA A 47 19.30 1.59 -3.61
N ALA A 48 18.51 2.66 -3.71
CA ALA A 48 19.01 4.04 -3.74
C ALA A 48 19.47 4.54 -2.36
N MET A 49 18.83 4.08 -1.29
CA MET A 49 19.25 4.36 0.08
C MET A 49 20.52 3.56 0.40
N GLY A 50 21.68 4.20 0.37
CA GLY A 50 22.93 3.58 0.83
C GLY A 50 22.89 3.23 2.33
N ASP A 51 23.75 2.30 2.77
CA ASP A 51 23.72 1.74 4.13
C ASP A 51 23.84 2.81 5.26
N GLY A 52 24.45 3.97 4.95
CA GLY A 52 24.58 5.09 5.90
C GLY A 52 23.31 5.90 6.11
N PHE A 53 22.39 5.96 5.13
CA PHE A 53 21.20 6.80 5.19
C PHE A 53 20.19 6.30 6.22
N THR A 54 20.05 4.97 6.34
CA THR A 54 19.14 4.30 7.27
C THR A 54 19.85 3.70 8.49
N ARG A 55 21.16 3.97 8.66
CA ARG A 55 22.02 3.35 9.69
C ARG A 55 21.93 1.81 9.68
N GLY A 56 21.97 1.23 8.49
CA GLY A 56 21.92 -0.22 8.28
C GLY A 56 20.52 -0.86 8.33
N TRP A 57 19.46 -0.10 8.64
CA TRP A 57 18.10 -0.63 8.56
C TRP A 57 17.64 -0.78 7.09
N LYS A 58 17.02 -1.91 6.75
CA LYS A 58 16.44 -2.15 5.42
C LYS A 58 15.00 -2.64 5.58
N PRO A 59 14.06 -2.20 4.74
CA PRO A 59 12.69 -2.69 4.78
C PRO A 59 12.63 -4.16 4.36
N GLU A 60 11.85 -4.93 5.10
CA GLU A 60 11.58 -6.34 4.81
C GLU A 60 10.25 -6.47 4.05
N ALA A 61 10.29 -7.14 2.90
CA ALA A 61 9.12 -7.28 2.03
C ALA A 61 8.16 -8.38 2.49
N ASP A 62 8.63 -9.30 3.34
CA ASP A 62 7.83 -10.35 3.92
C ASP A 62 7.23 -9.86 5.24
N ARG A 63 5.91 -9.99 5.38
CA ARG A 63 5.19 -9.56 6.58
C ARG A 63 5.56 -10.42 7.80
N ASP A 64 5.95 -11.67 7.55
CA ASP A 64 6.22 -12.65 8.60
C ASP A 64 7.73 -12.88 8.84
N ALA A 65 8.58 -12.05 8.23
CA ALA A 65 10.02 -12.05 8.54
C ALA A 65 10.24 -11.62 10.01
N ARG A 66 11.17 -12.31 10.67
CA ARG A 66 11.46 -12.18 12.11
C ARG A 66 12.76 -11.45 12.36
#